data_AF-A0A290S231-F1
#
_entry.id   AF-A0A290S231-F1
#
_cell.length_a   1.000
_cell.length_b   1.000
_cell.length_c   1.000
_cell.angle_alpha   90.00
_cell.angle_beta   90.00
_cell.angle_gamma   90.00
#
_symmetry.space_group_name_H-M   'P 1'
#
loop_
_entity.id
_entity.type
_entity.pdbx_description
1 polymer ?
#
loop_
_entity_poly.entity_id
_entity_poly.type
_entity_poly.pdbx_seq_one_letter_code
_entity_poly.pdbx_strand_id
1 'polypeptide(L)' 'MSRSINSQAEFWIKIGMLAELNPTLNYHEIIKKQLIKEKLTIQDLLHE' A
#
# COMPACT_ATOMS: atom_id res chain seq x y z
N MET A 1 8.32 -1.12 -15.89
CA MET A 1 7.27 -2.14 -15.61
C MET A 1 5.95 -1.42 -15.36
N SER A 2 5.01 -1.39 -16.32
CA SER A 2 3.67 -0.80 -16.07
C SER A 2 2.76 -1.85 -15.42
N ARG A 3 2.17 -1.57 -14.25
CA ARG A 3 1.16 -2.45 -13.64
C ARG A 3 -0.14 -2.41 -14.47
N SER A 4 -0.90 -3.51 -14.46
CA SER A 4 -2.21 -3.56 -15.15
C SER A 4 -3.20 -2.53 -14.56
N ILE A 5 -4.20 -2.11 -15.34
CA ILE A 5 -5.26 -1.21 -14.86
C ILE A 5 -6.03 -1.82 -13.68
N ASN A 6 -6.30 -3.12 -13.73
CA ASN A 6 -6.98 -3.84 -12.65
C ASN A 6 -6.16 -3.84 -11.37
N SER A 7 -4.85 -4.06 -11.47
CA SER A 7 -3.93 -4.02 -10.31
C SER A 7 -3.86 -2.62 -9.70
N GLN A 8 -3.96 -1.57 -10.53
CA GLN A 8 -4.02 -0.19 -10.03
C GLN A 8 -5.35 0.12 -9.34
N ALA A 9 -6.47 -0.35 -9.91
CA ALA A 9 -7.80 -0.19 -9.31
C ALA A 9 -7.90 -0.92 -7.96
N GLU A 10 -7.43 -2.17 -7.90
CA GLU A 10 -7.40 -2.96 -6.66
C GLU A 10 -6.60 -2.27 -5.56
N PHE A 11 -5.43 -1.71 -5.91
CA PHE A 11 -4.62 -0.93 -4.98
C PHE A 11 -5.42 0.25 -4.41
N TRP A 12 -6.04 1.07 -5.25
CA TRP A 12 -6.77 2.25 -4.79
C TRP A 12 -8.03 1.91 -3.99
N ILE A 13 -8.75 0.84 -4.34
CA ILE A 13 -9.89 0.34 -3.55
C ILE A 13 -9.42 -0.06 -2.15
N LYS A 14 -8.33 -0.82 -2.04
CA LYS A 14 -7.75 -1.22 -0.75
C LYS A 14 -7.31 -0.01 0.08
N ILE A 15 -6.65 0.98 -0.54
CA ILE A 15 -6.19 2.19 0.16
C ILE A 15 -7.37 3.03 0.66
N GLY A 16 -8.42 3.22 -0.17
CA GLY A 16 -9.63 3.95 0.23
C GLY A 16 -10.30 3.33 1.45
N MET A 17 -10.54 2.02 1.41
CA MET A 17 -11.12 1.28 2.54
C MET A 17 -10.27 1.42 3.82
N LEU A 18 -8.94 1.34 3.69
CA LEU A 18 -8.04 1.49 4.85
C LEU A 18 -8.08 2.90 5.44
N ALA A 19 -8.20 3.94 4.61
CA ALA A 19 -8.35 5.31 5.06
C ALA A 19 -9.69 5.52 5.79
N GLU A 20 -10.79 4.95 5.26
CA GLU A 20 -12.10 5.01 5.90
C GLU A 20 -12.10 4.33 7.29
N LEU A 21 -11.47 3.16 7.41
CA LEU A 21 -11.39 2.42 8.67
C LEU A 21 -10.40 3.03 9.68
N ASN A 22 -9.48 3.89 9.24
CA ASN A 22 -8.43 4.47 10.07
C ASN A 22 -8.33 6.00 9.87
N PRO A 23 -9.34 6.77 10.30
CA PRO A 23 -9.44 8.21 10.00
C PRO A 23 -8.32 9.06 10.64
N THR A 24 -7.58 8.51 11.61
CA THR A 24 -6.45 9.20 12.25
C THR A 24 -5.12 8.99 11.55
N LEU A 25 -5.06 8.08 10.57
CA LEU A 25 -3.84 7.76 9.85
C LEU A 25 -3.80 8.48 8.51
N ASN A 26 -2.64 9.05 8.18
CA ASN A 26 -2.41 9.56 6.84
C ASN A 26 -1.94 8.44 5.88
N TYR A 27 -1.89 8.75 4.58
CA TYR A 27 -1.48 7.82 3.55
C TYR A 27 -0.13 7.13 3.82
N HIS A 28 0.89 7.89 4.24
CA HIS A 28 2.23 7.32 4.51
C HIS A 28 2.20 6.32 5.65
N GLU A 29 1.42 6.58 6.70
CA GLU A 29 1.26 5.67 7.83
C GLU A 29 0.52 4.39 7.42
N ILE A 30 -0.50 4.51 6.56
CA ILE A 30 -1.21 3.36 5.98
C ILE A 30 -0.24 2.50 5.17
N ILE A 31 0.55 3.10 4.28
CA ILE A 31 1.54 2.37 3.47
C ILE A 31 2.59 1.70 4.35
N LYS A 32 3.14 2.40 5.35
CA LYS A 32 4.11 1.82 6.29
C LYS A 32 3.55 0.59 7.00
N LYS A 33 2.29 0.65 7.47
CA LYS A 33 1.63 -0.51 8.09
C LYS A 33 1.45 -1.67 7.10
N GLN A 34 1.11 -1.39 5.84
CA GLN A 34 1.00 -2.44 4.82
C GLN A 34 2.34 -3.11 4.53
N LEU A 35 3.42 -2.34 4.38
CA LEU A 35 4.76 -2.88 4.15
C LEU A 35 5.21 -3.80 5.31
N ILE A 36 5.01 -3.36 6.55
CA ILE A 36 5.31 -4.16 7.75
C ILE A 36 4.46 -5.44 7.78
N LYS A 37 3.16 -5.36 7.44
CA LYS A 37 2.25 -6.51 7.39
C LYS A 37 2.72 -7.57 6.40
N GLU A 38 3.17 -7.15 5.22
CA GLU A 38 3.68 -8.04 4.17
C GLU A 38 5.13 -8.50 4.46
N LYS A 39 5.74 -8.05 5.57
CA LYS A 39 7.16 -8.27 5.92
C LYS A 39 8.14 -7.79 4.84
N LEU A 40 7.71 -6.87 3.97
CA LEU A 40 8.59 -6.26 2.97
C LEU A 40 9.25 -5.02 3.56
N THR A 41 10.56 -4.93 3.38
CA THR A 41 11.31 -3.70 3.63
C THR A 41 11.45 -2.90 2.33
N ILE A 42 11.72 -1.61 2.45
CA ILE A 42 12.08 -0.77 1.29
C ILE A 42 13.35 -1.29 0.63
N GLN A 43 14.26 -1.89 1.41
CA GLN A 43 15.49 -2.47 0.88
C GLN A 43 15.18 -3.65 -0.04
N ASP A 44 14.23 -4.52 0.33
CA ASP A 44 13.81 -5.65 -0.51
C ASP A 44 13.23 -5.20 -1.86
N LEU A 45 12.55 -4.05 -1.89
CA LEU A 45 11.95 -3.48 -3.12
C LEU A 45 12.97 -2.79 -4.03
N LEU A 46 14.14 -2.43 -3.51
CA LEU A 46 15.21 -1.77 -4.27
C LEU A 46 16.18 -2.77 -4.92
N HIS A 47 16.06 -4.06 -4.58
CA HIS A 47 16.92 -5.15 -5.08
C HIS A 47 16.23 -6.04 -6.13
N GLU A 48 14.98 -5.75 -6.53
CA GLU A 48 14.34 -6.25 -7.76
C GLU A 48 14.67 -5.34 -8.97
#